data_AF-A0A2T1A310-F1
#
_entry.id   AF-A0A2T1A310-F1
#
_cell.length_a   1.000
_cell.length_b   1.000
_cell.length_c   1.000
_cell.angle_alpha   90.00
_cell.angle_beta   90.00
_cell.angle_gamma   90.00
#
_symmetry.space_group_name_H-M   'P 1'
#
loop_
_entity.id
_entity.type
_entity.pdbx_description
1 polymer ?
#
loop_
_entity_poly.entity_id
_entity_poly.type
_entity_poly.pdbx_seq_one_letter_code
_entity_poly.pdbx_strand_id
1 'polypeptide(L)'
;MNAAGFGRITGWLLGAFLGAIVMINISQSLQFWELLLGIAGCSALGALAGHLIAPIVWRLVRPEVGASNPRPVPTRDLRPGQWLMMRDEGLSRAVQVTGLPEYVDGPLPSPTMEADQTISIPVSTGYPIVIPVDFEVTVIDLAEPVSFANTP
;
A
#
# COMPACT_ATOMS: atom_id res chain seq x y z
N MET A 1 -7.60 5.96 -1.02
CA MET A 1 -8.79 5.46 -0.31
C MET A 1 -8.30 4.72 0.94
N ASN A 2 -8.84 4.98 2.14
CA ASN A 2 -8.40 4.32 3.38
C ASN A 2 -9.09 2.95 3.56
N ALA A 3 -8.48 2.06 4.37
CA ALA A 3 -8.98 0.69 4.59
C ALA A 3 -10.45 0.67 5.06
N ALA A 4 -10.82 1.61 5.93
CA ALA A 4 -12.18 1.75 6.46
C ALA A 4 -13.20 2.15 5.37
N GLY A 5 -12.80 3.00 4.43
CA GLY A 5 -13.65 3.40 3.28
C GLY A 5 -13.84 2.26 2.29
N PHE A 6 -12.77 1.52 1.99
CA PHE A 6 -12.85 0.30 1.18
C PHE A 6 -13.75 -0.77 1.82
N GLY A 7 -13.56 -1.00 3.12
CA GLY A 7 -14.38 -1.92 3.92
C GLY A 7 -15.86 -1.58 3.91
N ARG A 8 -16.20 -0.30 4.00
CA ARG A 8 -17.59 0.17 3.93
C ARG A 8 -18.23 -0.14 2.58
N ILE A 9 -17.54 0.12 1.46
CA ILE A 9 -18.07 -0.11 0.11
C ILE A 9 -18.26 -1.61 -0.16
N THR A 10 -17.23 -2.41 0.15
CA THR A 10 -17.29 -3.87 -0.01
C THR A 10 -18.34 -4.49 0.90
N GLY A 11 -18.41 -4.05 2.15
CA GLY A 11 -19.43 -4.47 3.11
C GLY A 11 -20.86 -4.12 2.68
N TRP A 12 -21.06 -2.93 2.09
CA TRP A 12 -22.37 -2.51 1.58
C TRP A 12 -22.88 -3.44 0.47
N LEU A 13 -22.02 -3.75 -0.51
CA LEU A 13 -22.35 -4.65 -1.63
C LEU A 13 -22.56 -6.08 -1.16
N LEU A 14 -21.66 -6.61 -0.32
CA LEU A 14 -21.75 -7.98 0.19
C LEU A 14 -22.99 -8.16 1.08
N GLY A 15 -23.28 -7.18 1.94
CA GLY A 15 -24.47 -7.19 2.78
C GLY A 15 -25.77 -7.18 1.96
N ALA A 16 -25.83 -6.39 0.88
CA ALA A 16 -26.98 -6.39 -0.03
C ALA A 16 -27.16 -7.74 -0.72
N PHE A 17 -26.07 -8.32 -1.24
CA PHE A 17 -26.08 -9.60 -1.93
C PHE A 17 -26.50 -10.76 -1.01
N LEU A 18 -25.88 -10.87 0.17
CA LEU A 18 -26.22 -11.88 1.17
C LEU A 18 -27.64 -11.69 1.70
N GLY A 19 -28.05 -10.44 1.94
CA GLY A 19 -29.41 -10.11 2.34
C GLY A 19 -30.45 -10.58 1.31
N ALA A 20 -30.19 -10.35 0.02
CA ALA A 20 -31.08 -10.82 -1.04
C ALA A 20 -31.18 -12.36 -1.06
N ILE A 21 -30.06 -13.07 -0.96
CA ILE A 21 -30.03 -14.54 -0.89
C ILE A 21 -30.83 -15.03 0.31
N VAL A 22 -30.58 -14.49 1.51
CA VAL A 22 -31.25 -14.90 2.74
C VAL A 22 -32.76 -14.67 2.64
N MET A 23 -33.19 -13.49 2.18
CA MET A 23 -34.61 -13.15 2.07
C MET A 23 -35.35 -14.08 1.10
N ILE A 24 -34.78 -14.37 -0.08
CA ILE A 24 -35.36 -15.30 -1.06
C ILE A 24 -35.48 -16.73 -0.50
N ASN A 25 -34.54 -17.14 0.36
CA ASN A 25 -34.57 -18.47 0.99
C ASN A 25 -35.55 -18.56 2.18
N ILE A 26 -35.82 -17.45 2.88
CA ILE A 26 -36.74 -17.43 4.02
C ILE A 26 -38.20 -17.51 3.57
N SER A 27 -38.56 -16.79 2.50
CA SER A 27 -39.92 -16.82 1.99
C SER A 27 -40.01 -16.46 0.51
N GLN A 28 -40.80 -17.24 -0.23
CA GLN A 28 -41.14 -16.94 -1.64
C GLN A 28 -42.28 -15.93 -1.78
N SER A 29 -42.94 -15.55 -0.68
CA SER A 29 -44.10 -14.66 -0.69
C SER A 29 -43.79 -13.25 -0.18
N LEU A 30 -42.51 -12.88 -0.09
CA LEU A 30 -42.12 -11.53 0.35
C LEU A 30 -42.68 -10.48 -0.60
N GLN A 31 -43.31 -9.46 -0.04
CA GLN A 31 -43.71 -8.30 -0.81
C GLN A 31 -42.47 -7.51 -1.23
N PHE A 32 -42.58 -6.79 -2.34
CA PHE A 32 -41.49 -5.98 -2.88
C PHE A 32 -40.85 -5.06 -1.82
N TRP A 33 -41.66 -4.39 -1.00
CA TRP A 33 -41.17 -3.48 0.04
C TRP A 33 -40.44 -4.18 1.18
N GLU A 34 -40.87 -5.39 1.56
CA GLU A 34 -40.20 -6.18 2.59
C GLU A 34 -38.83 -6.64 2.10
N LEU A 35 -38.75 -7.07 0.84
CA LEU A 35 -37.50 -7.46 0.20
C LEU A 35 -36.55 -6.26 0.10
N LEU A 36 -37.04 -5.09 -0.33
CA LEU A 36 -36.25 -3.87 -0.41
C LEU A 36 -35.71 -3.44 0.95
N LEU A 37 -36.55 -3.40 1.99
CA LEU A 37 -36.16 -3.02 3.34
C LEU A 37 -35.17 -4.03 3.95
N GLY A 38 -35.38 -5.33 3.72
CA GLY A 38 -34.47 -6.37 4.18
C GLY A 38 -33.09 -6.27 3.54
N ILE A 39 -33.02 -6.05 2.21
CA ILE A 39 -31.76 -5.84 1.50
C ILE A 39 -31.06 -4.56 1.98
N ALA A 40 -31.80 -3.46 2.11
CA ALA A 40 -31.25 -2.21 2.62
C ALA A 40 -30.70 -2.36 4.06
N GLY A 41 -31.41 -3.07 4.93
CA GLY A 41 -30.97 -3.38 6.29
C GLY A 41 -29.69 -4.23 6.31
N CYS A 42 -29.66 -5.32 5.55
CA CYS A 42 -28.48 -6.18 5.44
C CYS A 42 -27.28 -5.43 4.85
N SER A 43 -27.53 -4.53 3.89
CA SER A 43 -26.51 -3.69 3.27
C SER A 43 -25.91 -2.68 4.26
N ALA A 44 -26.75 -2.03 5.09
CA ALA A 44 -26.28 -1.13 6.15
C ALA A 44 -25.46 -1.88 7.22
N LEU A 45 -25.93 -3.07 7.65
CA LEU A 45 -25.20 -3.92 8.59
C LEU A 45 -23.86 -4.40 8.00
N GLY A 46 -23.86 -4.81 6.74
CA GLY A 46 -22.65 -5.20 6.01
C GLY A 46 -21.65 -4.05 5.92
N ALA A 47 -22.11 -2.84 5.62
CA ALA A 47 -21.26 -1.65 5.57
C ALA A 47 -20.63 -1.32 6.94
N LEU A 48 -21.39 -1.47 8.03
CA LEU A 48 -20.90 -1.29 9.40
C LEU A 48 -19.84 -2.36 9.74
N ALA A 49 -20.16 -3.63 9.50
CA ALA A 49 -19.25 -4.75 9.73
C ALA A 49 -17.95 -4.58 8.92
N GLY A 50 -18.06 -4.24 7.64
CA GLY A 50 -16.93 -3.99 6.76
C GLY A 50 -16.07 -2.81 7.21
N HIS A 51 -16.69 -1.73 7.71
CA HIS A 51 -15.96 -0.59 8.27
C HIS A 51 -15.11 -0.96 9.49
N LEU A 52 -15.62 -1.86 10.35
CA LEU A 52 -14.94 -2.30 11.56
C LEU A 52 -13.88 -3.39 11.30
N ILE A 53 -14.17 -4.34 10.41
CA ILE A 53 -13.33 -5.51 10.16
C ILE A 53 -12.22 -5.17 9.15
N ALA A 54 -12.50 -4.38 8.11
CA ALA A 54 -11.51 -4.13 7.06
C ALA A 54 -10.21 -3.49 7.57
N PRO A 55 -10.19 -2.54 8.52
CA PRO A 55 -8.94 -2.03 9.08
C PRO A 55 -8.11 -3.12 9.78
N ILE A 56 -8.78 -4.06 10.45
CA ILE A 56 -8.11 -5.18 11.15
C ILE A 56 -7.47 -6.11 10.13
N VAL A 57 -8.24 -6.53 9.12
CA VAL A 57 -7.73 -7.37 8.03
C VAL A 57 -6.64 -6.66 7.25
N TRP A 58 -6.79 -5.35 7.02
CA TRP A 58 -5.82 -4.54 6.30
C TRP A 58 -4.48 -4.49 7.04
N ARG A 59 -4.48 -4.37 8.38
CA ARG A 59 -3.25 -4.44 9.19
C ARG A 59 -2.57 -5.81 9.13
N LEU A 60 -3.33 -6.90 8.98
CA LEU A 60 -2.79 -8.25 8.81
C LEU A 60 -2.14 -8.45 7.44
N VAL A 61 -2.75 -7.91 6.38
CA VAL A 61 -2.28 -8.07 4.99
C VAL A 61 -1.20 -7.05 4.63
N ARG A 62 -1.29 -5.84 5.18
CA ARG A 62 -0.36 -4.73 4.97
C ARG A 62 0.07 -4.18 6.34
N PRO A 63 1.10 -4.79 6.95
CA PRO A 63 1.67 -4.28 8.18
C PRO A 63 2.17 -2.86 7.97
N GLU A 64 1.66 -1.93 8.77
CA GLU A 64 2.17 -0.57 8.84
C GLU A 64 3.23 -0.52 9.93
N VAL A 65 4.48 -0.25 9.54
CA VAL A 65 5.58 -0.09 10.48
C VAL A 65 5.82 1.40 10.67
N GLY A 66 5.85 1.85 11.93
CA GLY A 66 6.18 3.23 12.25
C GLY A 66 7.56 3.60 11.70
N ALA A 67 7.68 4.79 11.12
CA ALA A 67 8.94 5.35 10.67
C ALA A 67 9.27 6.61 11.47
N SER A 68 10.54 6.78 11.82
CA SER A 68 11.05 7.94 12.56
C SER A 68 12.32 8.50 11.90
N ASN A 69 12.76 9.67 12.39
CA ASN A 69 13.99 10.35 11.97
C ASN A 69 14.16 10.50 10.45
N PRO A 70 13.18 11.10 9.73
CA PRO A 70 13.33 11.36 8.31
C PRO A 70 14.51 12.32 8.08
N ARG A 71 15.46 11.91 7.26
CA ARG A 71 16.63 12.72 6.90
C ARG A 71 16.88 12.65 5.39
N PRO A 72 17.15 13.79 4.74
CA PRO A 72 17.60 13.79 3.35
C PRO A 72 19.02 13.22 3.29
N VAL A 73 19.26 12.29 2.38
CA VAL A 73 20.58 11.72 2.10
C VAL A 73 20.79 11.71 0.59
N PRO A 74 21.92 12.25 0.09
CA PRO A 74 22.29 12.10 -1.31
C PRO A 74 22.37 10.63 -1.70
N THR A 75 21.90 10.29 -2.89
CA THR A 75 21.82 8.89 -3.34
C THR A 75 23.18 8.18 -3.37
N ARG A 76 24.26 8.91 -3.66
CA ARG A 76 25.64 8.39 -3.60
C ARG A 76 26.10 7.98 -2.20
N ASP A 77 25.53 8.58 -1.17
CA ASP A 77 25.93 8.36 0.23
C ASP A 77 25.10 7.25 0.90
N LEU A 78 24.22 6.60 0.13
CA LEU A 78 23.41 5.49 0.60
C LEU A 78 24.26 4.28 0.94
N ARG A 79 23.88 3.60 2.02
CA ARG A 79 24.55 2.42 2.53
C ARG A 79 23.59 1.24 2.63
N PRO A 80 24.09 0.01 2.42
CA PRO A 80 23.33 -1.21 2.69
C PRO A 80 22.72 -1.18 4.10
N GLY A 81 21.47 -1.62 4.19
CA GLY A 81 20.69 -1.66 5.42
C GLY A 81 19.85 -0.42 5.71
N GLN A 82 20.08 0.70 5.02
CA GLN A 82 19.26 1.91 5.17
C GLN A 82 17.87 1.74 4.56
N TRP A 83 16.86 2.37 5.18
CA TRP A 83 15.49 2.35 4.71
C TRP A 83 15.14 3.65 4.01
N LEU A 84 14.66 3.55 2.77
CA LEU A 84 14.22 4.66 1.95
C LEU A 84 12.71 4.77 2.00
N MET A 85 12.19 5.96 2.25
CA MET A 85 10.78 6.26 2.07
C MET A 85 10.52 6.59 0.60
N MET A 86 9.78 5.73 -0.08
CA MET A 86 9.29 5.95 -1.44
C MET A 86 7.81 6.27 -1.44
N ARG A 87 7.37 7.05 -2.42
CA ARG A 87 5.95 7.32 -2.65
C ARG A 87 5.53 6.72 -3.98
N ASP A 88 4.66 5.73 -3.91
CA ASP A 88 4.17 4.97 -5.07
C ASP A 88 2.64 4.98 -5.06
N GLU A 89 2.02 5.47 -6.13
CA GLU A 89 0.56 5.60 -6.28
C GLU A 89 -0.17 6.26 -5.08
N GLY A 90 0.49 7.25 -4.45
CA GLY A 90 -0.06 7.93 -3.28
C GLY A 90 0.08 7.16 -1.96
N LEU A 91 0.73 5.99 -1.96
CA LEU A 91 1.11 5.23 -0.78
C LEU A 91 2.59 5.45 -0.47
N SER A 92 2.90 5.73 0.80
CA SER A 92 4.26 5.74 1.30
C SER A 92 4.71 4.31 1.60
N ARG A 93 5.84 3.88 1.05
CA ARG A 93 6.42 2.55 1.26
C ARG A 93 7.89 2.69 1.64
N ALA A 94 8.30 1.92 2.65
CA ALA A 94 9.71 1.80 3.01
C ALA A 94 10.35 0.67 2.19
N VAL A 95 11.50 0.93 1.57
CA VAL A 95 12.33 -0.09 0.88
C VAL A 95 13.72 -0.08 1.48
N GLN A 96 14.34 -1.25 1.64
CA GLN A 96 15.69 -1.32 2.20
C GLN A 96 16.72 -1.33 1.07
N VAL A 97 17.79 -0.56 1.23
CA VAL A 97 18.99 -0.63 0.38
C VAL A 97 19.71 -1.94 0.66
N THR A 98 19.87 -2.80 -0.34
CA THR A 98 20.51 -4.12 -0.19
C THR A 98 21.97 -4.13 -0.62
N GLY A 99 22.38 -3.20 -1.49
CA GLY A 99 23.73 -3.10 -2.03
C GLY A 99 24.26 -1.68 -2.05
N LEU A 100 25.52 -1.51 -2.41
CA LEU A 100 26.09 -0.18 -2.63
C LEU A 100 25.53 0.41 -3.94
N PRO A 101 25.35 1.74 -4.01
CA PRO A 101 24.99 2.39 -5.27
C PRO A 101 26.10 2.20 -6.31
N GLU A 102 25.72 1.84 -7.53
CA GLU A 102 26.65 1.65 -8.65
C GLU A 102 26.36 2.65 -9.75
N TYR A 103 27.40 3.26 -10.33
CA TYR A 103 27.24 4.14 -11.46
C TYR A 103 26.76 3.37 -12.69
N VAL A 104 25.71 3.88 -13.32
CA VAL A 104 25.16 3.31 -14.55
C VAL A 104 24.97 4.41 -15.58
N ASP A 105 25.10 4.02 -16.85
CA ASP A 105 24.73 4.90 -17.95
C ASP A 105 23.21 5.13 -17.88
N GLY A 106 22.83 6.36 -17.55
CA GLY A 106 21.43 6.72 -17.37
C GLY A 106 20.63 6.57 -18.68
N PRO A 107 19.30 6.37 -18.59
CA PRO A 107 18.45 6.58 -19.77
C PRO A 107 18.68 8.02 -20.25
N LEU A 108 18.94 8.17 -21.56
CA LEU A 108 19.36 9.40 -22.25
C LEU A 108 18.83 10.70 -21.61
N PRO A 109 19.68 11.74 -21.49
CA PRO A 109 19.35 12.96 -20.76
C PRO A 109 18.08 13.61 -21.29
N SER A 110 17.14 13.87 -20.38
CA SER A 110 16.06 14.82 -20.64
C SER A 110 16.69 16.18 -20.97
N PRO A 111 16.24 16.93 -21.98
CA PRO A 111 16.94 18.11 -22.53
C PRO A 111 17.10 19.30 -21.56
N THR A 112 16.64 19.18 -20.32
CA THR A 112 16.67 20.21 -19.27
C THR A 112 17.50 19.85 -18.05
N MET A 113 18.11 18.66 -17.99
CA MET A 113 19.07 18.31 -16.92
C MET A 113 20.44 18.10 -17.55
N GLU A 114 21.46 18.75 -16.99
CA GLU A 114 22.86 18.39 -17.27
C GLU A 114 23.00 16.87 -17.08
N ALA A 115 23.88 16.23 -17.87
CA ALA A 115 24.05 14.78 -17.85
C ALA A 115 24.68 14.33 -16.52
N ASP A 116 23.88 14.37 -15.47
CA ASP A 116 24.29 14.02 -14.12
C ASP A 116 24.32 12.52 -14.03
N GLN A 117 25.49 12.04 -13.62
CA GLN A 117 25.79 10.63 -13.42
C GLN A 117 24.63 9.95 -12.71
N THR A 118 24.13 8.87 -13.29
CA THR A 118 23.02 8.11 -12.73
C THR A 118 23.59 6.97 -11.90
N ILE A 119 22.92 6.64 -10.79
CA ILE A 119 23.28 5.50 -9.97
C ILE A 119 22.12 4.52 -9.86
N SER A 120 22.48 3.24 -9.84
CA SER A 120 21.59 2.12 -9.61
C SER A 120 21.74 1.68 -8.16
N ILE A 121 20.63 1.65 -7.42
CA ILE A 121 20.59 1.30 -6.00
C ILE A 121 19.85 -0.03 -5.88
N PRO A 122 20.55 -1.14 -5.56
CA PRO A 122 19.90 -2.40 -5.25
C PRO A 122 19.02 -2.25 -4.01
N VAL A 123 17.75 -2.65 -4.11
CA VAL A 123 16.78 -2.58 -3.01
C VAL A 123 16.05 -3.89 -2.78
N SER A 124 15.40 -4.01 -1.62
CA SER A 124 14.73 -5.23 -1.16
C SER A 124 13.55 -5.69 -2.00
N THR A 125 13.04 -4.86 -2.92
CA THR A 125 11.98 -5.24 -3.87
C THR A 125 12.50 -6.11 -5.02
N GLY A 126 13.82 -6.29 -5.15
CA GLY A 126 14.46 -7.02 -6.25
C GLY A 126 14.63 -6.21 -7.54
N TYR A 127 14.02 -5.02 -7.62
CA TYR A 127 14.16 -4.10 -8.75
C TYR A 127 15.02 -2.90 -8.32
N PRO A 128 16.20 -2.70 -8.92
CA PRO A 128 17.05 -1.58 -8.53
C PRO A 128 16.40 -0.24 -8.88
N ILE A 129 16.63 0.76 -8.04
CA ILE A 129 16.19 2.14 -8.27
C ILE A 129 17.29 2.86 -9.03
N VAL A 130 16.94 3.48 -10.17
CA VAL A 130 17.89 4.21 -11.02
C VAL A 130 17.56 5.69 -10.98
N ILE A 131 18.43 6.49 -10.36
CA ILE A 131 18.20 7.93 -10.10
C ILE A 131 19.51 8.73 -10.18
N PRO A 132 19.44 10.07 -10.36
CA PRO A 132 20.63 10.92 -10.37
C PRO A 132 21.44 10.84 -9.07
N VAL A 133 22.76 10.98 -9.18
CA VAL A 133 23.74 10.84 -8.08
C VAL A 133 23.58 11.86 -6.93
N ASP A 134 23.08 13.05 -7.25
CA ASP A 134 22.86 14.14 -6.28
C ASP A 134 21.38 14.30 -5.92
N PHE A 135 20.53 13.35 -6.33
CA PHE A 135 19.14 13.35 -5.90
C PHE A 135 19.07 13.08 -4.39
N GLU A 136 18.27 13.87 -3.65
CA GLU A 136 18.07 13.64 -2.23
C GLU A 136 16.92 12.65 -2.01
N VAL A 137 17.23 11.54 -1.34
CA VAL A 137 16.21 10.57 -0.90
C VAL A 137 16.00 10.68 0.60
N THR A 138 14.77 10.43 1.03
CA THR A 138 14.42 10.43 2.46
C THR A 138 14.76 9.07 3.06
N VAL A 139 15.81 9.03 3.88
CA VAL A 139 16.14 7.88 4.71
C VAL A 139 15.34 7.97 6.02
N ILE A 140 14.82 6.83 6.46
CA ILE A 140 14.03 6.69 7.68
C ILE A 140 14.60 5.57 8.55
N ASP A 141 14.25 5.60 9.83
CA ASP A 141 14.47 4.48 10.75
C ASP A 141 13.13 3.79 11.00
N LEU A 142 13.08 2.46 10.94
CA LEU A 142 11.87 1.71 11.27
C LEU A 142 11.78 1.48 12.78
N ALA A 143 10.57 1.62 13.34
CA ALA A 143 10.31 1.40 14.75
C ALA A 143 10.46 -0.08 15.16
N GLU A 144 10.29 -0.99 14.21
CA GLU A 144 10.39 -2.43 14.42
C GLU A 144 11.26 -3.07 13.33
N PRO A 145 12.03 -4.13 13.66
CA PRO A 145 12.81 -4.85 12.67
C PRO A 145 11.89 -5.61 11.72
N VAL A 146 12.01 -5.32 10.42
CA VAL A 146 11.28 -6.03 9.36
C VAL A 146 12.18 -7.13 8.81
N SER A 147 11.80 -8.38 9.01
CA SER A 147 12.45 -9.51 8.32
C SER A 147 11.80 -9.67 6.95
N PHE A 148 12.60 -9.54 5.90
CA PHE A 148 12.23 -10.05 4.60
C PHE A 148 12.31 -11.57 4.70
N ALA A 149 11.16 -12.25 4.73
CA ALA A 149 11.16 -13.69 4.52
C ALA A 149 11.85 -13.92 3.16
N ASN A 150 13.00 -14.61 3.17
CA ASN A 150 13.83 -14.89 2.02
C ASN A 150 12.95 -15.24 0.81
N THR A 151 12.78 -14.31 -0.12
CA THR A 151 12.32 -14.64 -1.45
C THR A 151 13.51 -15.33 -2.13
N PRO A 152 13.38 -16.61 -2.52
CA PRO A 152 14.45 -17.34 -3.21
C PRO A 152 14.80 -16.70 -4.56
#